data_AF-A0A6A2WHJ2-F1
#
_entry.id   AF-A0A6A2WHJ2-F1
#
_cell.length_a   1.000
_cell.length_b   1.000
_cell.length_c   1.000
_cell.angle_alpha   90.00
_cell.angle_beta   90.00
_cell.angle_gamma   90.00
#
_symmetry.space_group_name_H-M   'P 1'
#
loop_
_entity.id
_entity.type
_entity.pdbx_description
1 polymer ?
#
loop_
_entity_poly.entity_id
_entity_poly.type
_entity_poly.pdbx_seq_one_letter_code
_entity_poly.pdbx_strand_id
1 'polypeptide(L)'
;MGRRLNDPEHSRFASLVQLSVALFSCVLVYAVVSTLLTPNVGSIFEPSEIMANDDLGEKKKDECCRGIDNLELWGPAVKWGSEFKFNSSVECCQACKTMCSDNDGPCLCDTWVFCGNKDACGSRFGECWLKKQKDTLSPDRQDAGKSVIWTSGLIFGKGEGIVGMETEYGTLHIKLFPDCAPYSVAYILELLTLRHCVGCQFYRAEGRGQYWDSEGNHIKDASYGPPFALIQGILEAQGTPFKNMPTEACPTIRRGSVAWIGSGPEFFISLANHGEWKNSYTVFGSVLAEDMEIAEKIVQFPTKSDVWNNINVSVLEKPVPLILQRIKKRLGDLNSNVKSE
;
A
#
# COMPACT_ATOMS: atom_id res chain seq x y z
N MET A 1 -17.28 -77.50 -27.64
CA MET A 1 -16.24 -76.91 -26.76
C MET A 1 -16.70 -75.54 -26.30
N GLY A 2 -17.15 -75.42 -25.06
CA GLY A 2 -17.57 -74.13 -24.49
C GLY A 2 -16.38 -73.34 -23.96
N ARG A 3 -16.25 -72.08 -24.40
CA ARG A 3 -15.30 -71.10 -23.81
C ARG A 3 -15.93 -70.49 -22.55
N ARG A 4 -15.21 -70.51 -21.42
CA ARG A 4 -15.54 -69.75 -20.21
C ARG A 4 -15.43 -68.25 -20.49
N LEU A 5 -16.45 -67.49 -20.12
CA LEU A 5 -16.44 -66.03 -20.08
C LEU A 5 -15.88 -65.58 -18.72
N ASN A 6 -14.88 -64.70 -18.74
CA ASN A 6 -14.31 -64.05 -17.55
C ASN A 6 -15.27 -62.98 -17.02
N ASP A 7 -15.43 -62.94 -15.69
CA ASP A 7 -16.36 -62.06 -14.98
C ASP A 7 -15.90 -60.58 -14.97
N PRO A 8 -16.82 -59.60 -15.10
CA PRO A 8 -16.49 -58.16 -15.10
C PRO A 8 -16.26 -57.57 -13.69
N GLU A 9 -16.57 -58.32 -12.63
CA GLU A 9 -16.51 -57.80 -11.25
C GLU A 9 -15.08 -57.53 -10.76
N HIS A 10 -14.11 -58.33 -11.22
CA HIS A 10 -12.70 -58.20 -10.81
C HIS A 10 -12.05 -56.89 -11.29
N SER A 11 -12.53 -56.33 -12.40
CA SER A 11 -12.00 -55.09 -13.01
C SER A 11 -12.46 -53.83 -12.28
N ARG A 12 -13.70 -53.81 -11.77
CA ARG A 12 -14.24 -52.66 -11.02
C ARG A 12 -13.60 -52.54 -9.63
N PHE A 13 -13.36 -53.68 -8.97
CA PHE A 13 -12.69 -53.70 -7.66
C PHE A 13 -11.21 -53.26 -7.78
N ALA A 14 -10.51 -53.71 -8.82
CA ALA A 14 -9.14 -53.27 -9.08
C ALA A 14 -9.05 -51.75 -9.35
N SER A 15 -10.01 -51.19 -10.09
CA SER A 15 -10.07 -49.75 -10.37
C SER A 15 -10.35 -48.91 -9.11
N LEU A 16 -11.26 -49.36 -8.23
CA LEU A 16 -11.54 -48.71 -6.94
C LEU A 16 -10.35 -48.78 -5.96
N VAL A 17 -9.60 -49.88 -5.98
CA VAL A 17 -8.37 -50.02 -5.19
C VAL A 17 -7.28 -49.10 -5.72
N GLN A 18 -7.12 -48.97 -7.04
CA GLN A 18 -6.16 -48.03 -7.62
C GLN A 18 -6.51 -46.57 -7.30
N LEU A 19 -7.80 -46.21 -7.32
CA LEU A 19 -8.25 -44.85 -7.03
C LEU A 19 -8.05 -44.49 -5.55
N SER A 20 -8.29 -45.45 -4.64
CA SER A 20 -8.04 -45.25 -3.21
C SER A 20 -6.54 -45.17 -2.90
N VAL A 21 -5.69 -46.03 -3.48
CA VAL A 21 -4.23 -45.94 -3.33
C VAL A 21 -3.69 -44.60 -3.85
N ALA A 22 -4.21 -44.09 -4.97
CA ALA A 22 -3.82 -42.77 -5.49
C ALA A 22 -4.22 -41.64 -4.52
N LEU A 23 -5.44 -41.66 -3.99
CA LEU A 23 -5.90 -40.65 -3.02
C LEU A 23 -5.07 -40.67 -1.73
N PHE A 24 -4.75 -41.85 -1.19
CA PHE A 24 -3.88 -41.97 -0.01
C PHE A 24 -2.46 -41.46 -0.28
N SER A 25 -1.91 -41.72 -1.48
CA SER A 25 -0.60 -41.19 -1.86
C SER A 25 -0.59 -39.67 -1.96
N CYS A 26 -1.65 -39.06 -2.49
CA CYS A 26 -1.79 -37.60 -2.57
C CYS A 26 -1.92 -36.95 -1.19
N VAL A 27 -2.65 -37.57 -0.25
CA VAL A 27 -2.78 -37.06 1.12
C VAL A 27 -1.45 -37.14 1.88
N LEU A 28 -0.69 -38.23 1.71
CA LEU A 28 0.64 -38.38 2.31
C LEU A 28 1.64 -37.37 1.75
N VAL A 29 1.66 -37.16 0.43
CA VAL A 29 2.50 -36.13 -0.20
C VAL A 29 2.09 -34.74 0.28
N TYR A 30 0.79 -34.45 0.37
CA TYR A 30 0.30 -33.17 0.89
C TYR A 30 0.70 -32.93 2.34
N ALA A 31 0.60 -33.95 3.20
CA ALA A 31 1.01 -33.85 4.61
C ALA A 31 2.52 -33.63 4.75
N VAL A 32 3.35 -34.32 3.97
CA VAL A 32 4.82 -34.18 3.99
C VAL A 32 5.27 -32.83 3.40
N VAL A 33 4.66 -32.37 2.32
CA VAL A 33 4.95 -31.06 1.73
C VAL A 33 4.50 -29.94 2.67
N SER A 34 3.37 -30.10 3.36
CA SER A 34 2.88 -29.11 4.33
C SER A 34 3.78 -29.02 5.57
N THR A 35 4.38 -30.11 6.04
CA THR A 35 5.32 -30.07 7.18
C THR A 35 6.72 -29.57 6.79
N LEU A 36 7.13 -29.73 5.53
CA LEU A 36 8.41 -29.23 5.01
C LEU A 36 8.35 -27.76 4.56
N LEU A 37 7.16 -27.23 4.22
CA LEU A 37 6.97 -25.85 3.77
C LEU A 37 6.41 -24.90 4.84
N THR A 38 6.04 -25.38 6.03
CA THR A 38 5.75 -24.50 7.16
C THR A 38 7.06 -23.89 7.69
N PRO A 39 7.29 -22.57 7.53
CA PRO A 39 8.39 -21.92 8.23
C PRO A 39 8.01 -21.85 9.70
N ASN A 40 8.87 -22.40 10.55
CA ASN A 40 8.75 -22.27 12.00
C ASN A 40 9.04 -20.81 12.39
N VAL A 41 8.05 -19.92 12.29
CA VAL A 41 8.17 -18.53 12.76
C VAL A 41 7.77 -18.48 14.23
N GLY A 42 8.66 -18.98 15.08
CA GLY A 42 8.70 -18.59 16.48
C GLY A 42 9.49 -17.28 16.59
N SER A 43 8.83 -16.13 16.44
CA SER A 43 9.41 -14.85 16.83
C SER A 43 8.90 -14.48 18.21
N ILE A 44 9.75 -14.72 19.20
CA ILE A 44 9.60 -14.22 20.57
C ILE A 44 9.90 -12.72 20.51
N PHE A 45 8.88 -11.89 20.74
CA PHE A 45 9.07 -10.47 21.04
C PHE A 45 9.10 -10.30 22.56
N GLU A 46 10.30 -10.19 23.11
CA GLU A 46 10.54 -9.64 24.45
C GLU A 46 10.46 -8.10 24.38
N PRO A 47 9.67 -7.42 25.24
CA PRO A 47 9.69 -5.97 25.31
C PRO A 47 10.90 -5.52 26.13
N SER A 48 11.92 -4.92 25.50
CA SER A 48 12.95 -4.21 26.25
C SER A 48 12.49 -2.79 26.58
N GLU A 49 12.42 -2.52 27.88
CA GLU A 49 12.31 -1.19 28.45
C GLU A 49 13.54 -0.37 28.05
N ILE A 50 13.34 0.72 27.32
CA ILE A 50 14.35 1.78 27.20
C ILE A 50 13.70 3.09 27.58
N MET A 51 14.28 3.66 28.63
CA MET A 51 13.91 4.89 29.31
C MET A 51 13.84 6.08 28.34
N ALA A 52 12.88 6.95 28.62
CA ALA A 52 12.66 8.21 27.95
C ALA A 52 13.92 9.09 27.99
N ASN A 53 14.30 9.61 26.82
CA ASN A 53 14.88 10.93 26.73
C ASN A 53 14.09 11.72 25.68
N ASP A 54 13.40 12.71 26.21
CA ASP A 54 12.73 13.80 25.54
C ASP A 54 13.79 14.72 24.92
N ASP A 55 13.87 14.75 23.58
CA ASP A 55 14.37 15.85 22.74
C ASP A 55 14.67 15.34 21.31
N LEU A 56 13.65 15.20 20.45
CA LEU A 56 13.87 15.05 19.01
C LEU A 56 12.67 15.55 18.16
N GLY A 57 12.14 16.71 18.50
CA GLY A 57 11.30 17.48 17.58
C GLY A 57 12.20 18.22 16.59
N GLU A 58 12.32 17.71 15.35
CA GLU A 58 12.63 18.43 14.08
C GLU A 58 13.53 17.68 13.07
N LYS A 59 14.07 16.49 13.36
CA LYS A 59 15.03 15.81 12.44
C LYS A 59 14.49 14.73 11.49
N LYS A 60 13.17 14.49 11.39
CA LYS A 60 12.59 13.39 10.58
C LYS A 60 11.71 13.80 9.40
N LYS A 61 11.82 15.04 8.92
CA LYS A 61 11.19 15.46 7.63
C LYS A 61 11.95 14.94 6.40
N ASP A 62 13.12 14.32 6.59
CA ASP A 62 14.08 13.96 5.52
C ASP A 62 14.05 12.47 5.08
N GLU A 63 13.08 11.65 5.51
CA GLU A 63 13.02 10.23 5.12
C GLU A 63 12.29 9.95 3.79
N CYS A 64 11.63 10.95 3.21
CA CYS A 64 10.98 10.87 1.90
C CYS A 64 11.95 11.28 0.78
N CYS A 65 11.53 11.14 -0.47
CA CYS A 65 12.33 11.10 -1.69
C CYS A 65 13.02 9.76 -1.98
N ARG A 66 12.19 8.72 -2.10
CA ARG A 66 12.54 7.35 -2.48
C ARG A 66 12.03 7.03 -3.89
N GLY A 67 12.66 6.05 -4.54
CA GLY A 67 12.24 5.54 -5.84
C GLY A 67 12.22 4.01 -5.87
N ILE A 68 11.74 3.47 -6.99
CA ILE A 68 11.75 2.04 -7.29
C ILE A 68 13.01 1.74 -8.09
N ASP A 69 13.80 0.78 -7.62
CA ASP A 69 14.99 0.32 -8.32
C ASP A 69 14.61 -0.53 -9.52
N ASN A 70 15.45 -0.49 -10.54
CA ASN A 70 15.26 -1.26 -11.77
C ASN A 70 13.92 -0.96 -12.47
N LEU A 71 13.53 0.31 -12.49
CA LEU A 71 12.34 0.82 -13.14
C LEU A 71 12.70 2.03 -14.00
N GLU A 72 12.25 2.05 -15.25
CA GLU A 72 12.37 3.20 -16.15
C GLU A 72 10.98 3.78 -16.44
N LEU A 73 10.63 4.84 -15.72
CA LEU A 73 9.45 5.63 -16.04
C LEU A 73 9.72 6.52 -17.25
N TRP A 74 8.74 6.57 -18.16
CA TRP A 74 8.83 7.32 -19.40
C TRP A 74 8.14 8.68 -19.30
N GLY A 75 8.29 9.49 -20.34
CA GLY A 75 7.66 10.80 -20.45
C GLY A 75 8.59 11.84 -21.10
N PRO A 76 8.02 12.94 -21.65
CA PRO A 76 8.78 14.07 -22.15
C PRO A 76 9.74 14.62 -21.08
N ALA A 77 10.98 14.87 -21.50
CA ALA A 77 12.02 15.43 -20.63
C ALA A 77 11.76 16.92 -20.36
N VAL A 78 11.76 17.27 -19.09
CA VAL A 78 11.74 18.64 -18.55
C VAL A 78 13.18 19.10 -18.29
N LYS A 79 14.04 18.18 -17.81
CA LYS A 79 15.50 18.35 -17.76
C LYS A 79 16.18 17.12 -18.35
N TRP A 80 17.18 17.36 -19.18
CA TRP A 80 17.98 16.32 -19.85
C TRP A 80 19.09 15.82 -18.92
N GLY A 81 19.09 14.51 -18.62
CA GLY A 81 20.03 13.93 -17.66
C GLY A 81 21.50 13.96 -18.10
N SER A 82 21.77 14.07 -19.41
CA SER A 82 23.12 14.23 -19.95
C SER A 82 23.87 15.44 -19.38
N GLU A 83 23.13 16.51 -19.07
CA GLU A 83 23.66 17.77 -18.53
C GLU A 83 23.23 18.01 -17.07
N PHE A 84 22.33 17.18 -16.55
CA PHE A 84 21.75 17.31 -15.22
C PHE A 84 22.09 16.08 -14.40
N LYS A 85 23.11 16.20 -13.55
CA LYS A 85 23.69 15.08 -12.79
C LYS A 85 23.70 15.33 -11.29
N PHE A 86 23.49 14.27 -10.53
CA PHE A 86 23.54 14.26 -9.07
C PHE A 86 24.34 13.07 -8.55
N ASN A 87 24.67 13.10 -7.26
CA ASN A 87 25.40 12.02 -6.61
C ASN A 87 24.45 10.97 -6.00
N SER A 88 23.15 11.28 -5.88
CA SER A 88 22.16 10.36 -5.34
C SER A 88 20.77 10.49 -5.98
N SER A 89 19.96 9.44 -5.84
CA SER A 89 18.55 9.44 -6.24
C SER A 89 17.72 10.42 -5.41
N VAL A 90 18.08 10.63 -4.14
CA VAL A 90 17.43 11.57 -3.24
C VAL A 90 17.54 13.00 -3.77
N GLU A 91 18.75 13.42 -4.18
CA GLU A 91 18.97 14.74 -4.80
C GLU A 91 18.17 14.89 -6.11
N CYS A 92 18.12 13.83 -6.94
CA CYS A 92 17.33 13.84 -8.17
C CYS A 92 15.82 13.98 -7.91
N CYS A 93 15.30 13.25 -6.92
CA CYS A 93 13.92 13.37 -6.46
C CYS A 93 13.62 14.78 -5.94
N GLN A 94 14.48 15.32 -5.08
CA GLN A 94 14.34 16.67 -4.52
C GLN A 94 14.34 17.74 -5.61
N ALA A 95 15.17 17.57 -6.65
CA ALA A 95 15.18 18.45 -7.80
C ALA A 95 13.83 18.44 -8.54
N CYS A 96 13.23 17.26 -8.75
CA CYS A 96 11.88 17.17 -9.32
C CYS A 96 10.83 17.83 -8.40
N LYS A 97 10.88 17.53 -7.11
CA LYS A 97 9.95 18.05 -6.09
C LYS A 97 9.99 19.57 -5.99
N THR A 98 11.16 20.18 -6.13
CA THR A 98 11.32 21.65 -6.14
C THR A 98 10.67 22.30 -7.36
N MET A 99 10.39 21.55 -8.42
CA MET A 99 9.64 22.03 -9.59
C MET A 99 8.12 21.93 -9.43
N CYS A 100 7.64 21.50 -8.27
CA CYS A 100 6.27 21.69 -7.82
C CYS A 100 6.19 23.01 -7.06
N SER A 101 5.61 24.05 -7.67
CA SER A 101 5.38 25.33 -6.98
C SER A 101 4.26 25.21 -5.93
N ASP A 102 4.30 26.06 -4.90
CA ASP A 102 3.21 26.17 -3.90
C ASP A 102 1.91 26.78 -4.45
N ASN A 103 1.97 27.35 -5.66
CA ASN A 103 0.79 27.78 -6.39
C ASN A 103 -0.06 26.55 -6.74
N ASP A 104 -1.40 26.69 -6.76
CA ASP A 104 -2.39 25.62 -7.02
C ASP A 104 -2.33 24.98 -8.43
N GLY A 105 -1.17 25.02 -9.10
CA GLY A 105 -0.92 24.45 -10.42
C GLY A 105 -0.23 23.07 -10.38
N PRO A 106 -0.30 22.32 -11.49
CA PRO A 106 0.35 21.02 -11.60
C PRO A 106 1.88 21.15 -11.57
N CYS A 107 2.57 20.15 -11.03
CA CYS A 107 4.03 20.14 -11.02
C CYS A 107 4.60 20.19 -12.44
N LEU A 108 5.67 20.97 -12.66
CA LEU A 108 6.40 20.94 -13.94
C LEU A 108 7.14 19.62 -14.13
N CYS A 109 7.62 19.02 -13.04
CA CYS A 109 8.17 17.66 -12.99
C CYS A 109 7.33 16.81 -12.04
N ASP A 110 6.85 15.67 -12.51
CA ASP A 110 6.14 14.68 -11.67
C ASP A 110 6.78 13.29 -11.73
N THR A 111 7.89 13.16 -12.47
CA THR A 111 8.62 11.91 -12.67
C THR A 111 10.10 12.20 -12.72
N TRP A 112 10.90 11.39 -12.05
CA TRP A 112 12.35 11.45 -12.13
C TRP A 112 12.93 10.05 -12.36
N VAL A 113 14.07 10.01 -13.05
CA VAL A 113 14.82 8.78 -13.34
C VAL A 113 16.30 9.05 -13.08
N PHE A 114 16.94 8.21 -12.28
CA PHE A 114 18.32 8.38 -11.83
C PHE A 114 19.16 7.12 -12.06
N CYS A 115 20.42 7.29 -12.48
CA CYS A 115 21.37 6.18 -12.60
C CYS A 115 22.44 6.23 -11.49
N GLY A 116 22.22 5.44 -10.43
CA GLY A 116 23.07 5.46 -9.23
C GLY A 116 24.15 4.38 -9.14
N ASN A 117 24.09 3.34 -9.96
CA ASN A 117 25.06 2.24 -9.91
C ASN A 117 26.23 2.51 -10.86
N LYS A 118 27.42 2.83 -10.34
CA LYS A 118 28.59 3.21 -11.15
C LYS A 118 28.96 2.16 -12.20
N ASP A 119 28.90 0.88 -11.84
CA ASP A 119 29.32 -0.22 -12.72
C ASP A 119 28.29 -0.47 -13.82
N ALA A 120 27.00 -0.45 -13.49
CA ALA A 120 25.92 -0.69 -14.45
C ALA A 120 25.64 0.53 -15.34
N CYS A 121 25.82 1.75 -14.82
CA CYS A 121 25.47 2.98 -15.51
C CYS A 121 26.52 3.45 -16.53
N GLY A 122 27.79 3.08 -16.34
CA GLY A 122 28.88 3.52 -17.21
C GLY A 122 28.91 5.05 -17.38
N SER A 123 28.82 5.54 -18.62
CA SER A 123 28.81 6.98 -18.92
C SER A 123 27.58 7.73 -18.39
N ARG A 124 26.48 7.00 -18.09
CA ARG A 124 25.23 7.55 -17.56
C ARG A 124 25.23 7.69 -16.05
N PHE A 125 26.32 7.34 -15.37
CA PHE A 125 26.39 7.46 -13.92
C PHE A 125 26.11 8.91 -13.48
N GLY A 126 25.23 9.03 -12.49
CA GLY A 126 24.77 10.29 -11.93
C GLY A 126 23.72 11.02 -12.77
N GLU A 127 23.37 10.56 -13.98
CA GLU A 127 22.33 11.22 -14.78
C GLU A 127 20.99 11.23 -14.04
N CYS A 128 20.38 12.42 -13.99
CA CYS A 128 19.05 12.66 -13.45
C CYS A 128 18.14 13.23 -14.53
N TRP A 129 17.17 12.44 -14.94
CA TRP A 129 16.19 12.85 -15.94
C TRP A 129 14.93 13.29 -15.23
N LEU A 130 14.58 14.56 -15.36
CA LEU A 130 13.30 15.09 -14.88
C LEU A 130 12.30 15.06 -16.02
N LYS A 131 11.13 14.49 -15.79
CA LYS A 131 10.12 14.19 -16.79
C LYS A 131 8.72 14.60 -16.31
N LYS A 132 7.79 14.62 -17.26
CA LYS A 132 6.37 14.88 -17.01
C LYS A 132 5.52 13.73 -17.54
N GLN A 133 4.61 13.19 -16.74
CA GLN A 133 3.59 12.23 -17.18
C GLN A 133 2.46 12.93 -17.90
N LYS A 134 1.85 12.22 -18.85
CA LYS A 134 0.54 12.60 -19.38
C LYS A 134 -0.55 12.42 -18.32
N ASP A 135 -0.43 11.34 -17.53
CA ASP A 135 -1.36 10.96 -16.48
C ASP A 135 -0.59 10.35 -15.31
N THR A 136 -0.52 11.07 -14.19
CA THR A 136 0.23 10.67 -13.00
C THR A 136 -0.36 9.46 -12.28
N LEU A 137 -1.64 9.14 -12.49
CA LEU A 137 -2.27 7.93 -11.97
C LEU A 137 -2.15 6.74 -12.94
N SER A 138 -1.61 6.98 -14.15
CA SER A 138 -1.32 5.97 -15.17
C SER A 138 0.09 6.17 -15.74
N PRO A 139 1.14 6.14 -14.91
CA PRO A 139 2.47 6.53 -15.36
C PRO A 139 2.95 5.64 -16.52
N ASP A 140 3.43 6.28 -17.59
CA ASP A 140 4.01 5.59 -18.72
C ASP A 140 5.32 4.93 -18.28
N ARG A 141 5.50 3.66 -18.63
CA ARG A 141 6.68 2.86 -18.30
C ARG A 141 7.36 2.42 -19.58
N GLN A 142 8.67 2.63 -19.66
CA GLN A 142 9.47 2.10 -20.76
C GLN A 142 9.90 0.66 -20.48
N ASP A 143 10.49 0.40 -19.31
CA ASP A 143 11.00 -0.93 -18.95
C ASP A 143 11.03 -1.14 -17.43
N ALA A 144 11.10 -2.40 -16.99
CA ALA A 144 11.28 -2.78 -15.59
C ALA A 144 11.96 -4.16 -15.45
N GLY A 145 12.64 -4.36 -14.33
CA GLY A 145 13.28 -5.63 -13.97
C GLY A 145 14.80 -5.54 -13.98
N LYS A 146 15.48 -6.63 -13.55
CA LYS A 146 16.91 -6.62 -13.16
C LYS A 146 17.90 -6.07 -14.20
N SER A 147 17.54 -6.04 -15.48
CA SER A 147 18.36 -5.47 -16.56
C SER A 147 18.28 -3.94 -16.63
N VAL A 148 17.29 -3.33 -16.00
CA VAL A 148 17.08 -1.87 -15.98
C VAL A 148 18.02 -1.24 -14.97
N ILE A 149 18.86 -0.31 -15.43
CA ILE A 149 19.88 0.38 -14.62
C ILE A 149 19.34 1.59 -13.85
N TRP A 150 18.09 1.96 -14.12
CA TRP A 150 17.45 3.16 -13.63
C TRP A 150 16.70 2.91 -12.32
N THR A 151 16.77 3.89 -11.41
CA THR A 151 15.84 4.04 -10.30
C THR A 151 14.88 5.18 -10.67
N SER A 152 13.57 4.96 -10.57
CA SER A 152 12.57 5.98 -10.94
C SER A 152 11.58 6.23 -9.80
N GLY A 153 11.04 7.44 -9.76
CA GLY A 153 9.99 7.80 -8.80
C GLY A 153 9.01 8.83 -9.36
N LEU A 154 7.88 8.96 -8.66
CA LEU A 154 6.82 9.92 -8.96
C LEU A 154 6.80 11.02 -7.90
N ILE A 155 6.34 12.21 -8.31
CA ILE A 155 6.01 13.32 -7.42
C ILE A 155 4.59 13.75 -7.73
N PHE A 156 3.75 13.87 -6.70
CA PHE A 156 2.40 14.42 -6.85
C PHE A 156 2.34 15.82 -6.26
N GLY A 157 1.87 16.77 -7.06
CA GLY A 157 1.64 18.14 -6.63
C GLY A 157 0.43 18.28 -5.71
N LYS A 158 0.15 19.52 -5.32
CA LYS A 158 -1.07 19.85 -4.59
C LYS A 158 -2.29 19.50 -5.45
N GLY A 159 -3.25 18.77 -4.87
CA GLY A 159 -4.46 18.32 -5.58
C GLY A 159 -4.24 17.16 -6.57
N GLU A 160 -3.01 16.67 -6.75
CA GLU A 160 -2.71 15.51 -7.58
C GLU A 160 -2.54 14.25 -6.73
N GLY A 161 -2.56 13.08 -7.37
CA GLY A 161 -2.30 11.82 -6.66
C GLY A 161 -3.41 11.39 -5.71
N ILE A 162 -4.63 11.86 -5.92
CA ILE A 162 -5.78 11.58 -5.07
C ILE A 162 -6.64 10.49 -5.73
N VAL A 163 -6.90 9.42 -4.97
CA VAL A 163 -7.71 8.28 -5.39
C VAL A 163 -8.93 8.14 -4.48
N GLY A 164 -10.00 7.52 -4.97
CA GLY A 164 -11.19 7.24 -4.16
C GLY A 164 -11.21 5.81 -3.67
N MET A 165 -11.45 5.60 -2.38
CA MET A 165 -11.95 4.34 -1.82
C MET A 165 -13.46 4.48 -1.63
N GLU A 166 -14.23 4.04 -2.61
CA GLU A 166 -15.69 4.14 -2.62
C GLU A 166 -16.33 3.00 -1.80
N THR A 167 -17.26 3.36 -0.94
CA THR A 167 -18.12 2.44 -0.19
C THR A 167 -19.58 2.84 -0.37
N GLU A 168 -20.53 2.01 0.07
CA GLU A 168 -21.95 2.37 0.10
C GLU A 168 -22.27 3.58 1.03
N TYR A 169 -21.31 4.02 1.85
CA TYR A 169 -21.48 5.10 2.83
C TYR A 169 -20.81 6.41 2.43
N GLY A 170 -20.09 6.43 1.31
CA GLY A 170 -19.32 7.57 0.83
C GLY A 170 -17.99 7.14 0.21
N THR A 171 -17.29 8.10 -0.40
CA THR A 171 -15.94 7.89 -0.95
C THR A 171 -14.92 8.57 -0.07
N LEU A 172 -13.95 7.80 0.44
CA LEU A 172 -12.77 8.34 1.11
C LEU A 172 -11.75 8.74 0.05
N HIS A 173 -11.46 10.03 -0.10
CA HIS A 173 -10.39 10.48 -0.99
C HIS A 173 -9.04 10.35 -0.28
N ILE A 174 -8.15 9.56 -0.87
CA ILE A 174 -6.82 9.26 -0.34
C ILE A 174 -5.78 9.98 -1.17
N LYS A 175 -5.08 10.93 -0.55
CA LYS A 175 -3.86 11.53 -1.12
C LYS A 175 -2.70 10.56 -0.96
N LEU A 176 -2.11 10.12 -2.06
CA LEU A 176 -0.99 9.18 -2.08
C LEU A 176 0.37 9.87 -1.90
N PHE A 177 1.35 9.16 -1.34
CA PHE A 177 2.70 9.67 -1.04
C PHE A 177 3.80 8.92 -1.82
N PRO A 178 3.93 9.14 -3.15
CA PRO A 178 4.85 8.38 -3.98
C PRO A 178 6.33 8.62 -3.66
N ASP A 179 6.67 9.77 -3.10
CA ASP A 179 8.04 10.09 -2.69
C ASP A 179 8.42 9.44 -1.36
N CYS A 180 7.44 9.06 -0.54
CA CYS A 180 7.65 8.41 0.76
C CYS A 180 7.52 6.88 0.67
N ALA A 181 6.53 6.40 -0.11
CA ALA A 181 6.18 4.98 -0.24
C ALA A 181 5.96 4.57 -1.72
N PRO A 182 7.01 4.69 -2.57
CA PRO A 182 6.89 4.45 -4.01
C PRO A 182 6.37 3.04 -4.38
N TYR A 183 6.80 1.98 -3.70
CA TYR A 183 6.34 0.62 -3.99
C TYR A 183 4.86 0.43 -3.62
N SER A 184 4.47 0.94 -2.45
CA SER A 184 3.07 0.92 -2.01
C SER A 184 2.18 1.70 -2.97
N VAL A 185 2.60 2.89 -3.37
CA VAL A 185 1.83 3.71 -4.33
C VAL A 185 1.73 3.03 -5.69
N ALA A 186 2.82 2.44 -6.20
CA ALA A 186 2.78 1.68 -7.45
C ALA A 186 1.75 0.55 -7.40
N TYR A 187 1.65 -0.18 -6.27
CA TYR A 187 0.62 -1.19 -6.09
C TYR A 187 -0.80 -0.63 -6.13
N ILE A 188 -1.04 0.52 -5.48
CA ILE A 188 -2.35 1.19 -5.56
C ILE A 188 -2.67 1.58 -7.01
N LEU A 189 -1.69 2.09 -7.78
CA LEU A 189 -1.89 2.42 -9.19
C LEU A 189 -2.19 1.19 -10.05
N GLU A 190 -1.58 0.04 -9.76
CA GLU A 190 -1.91 -1.23 -10.41
C GLU A 190 -3.35 -1.66 -10.11
N LEU A 191 -3.79 -1.55 -8.85
CA LEU A 191 -5.17 -1.84 -8.46
C LEU A 191 -6.19 -0.92 -9.16
N LEU A 192 -5.84 0.35 -9.41
CA LEU A 192 -6.72 1.27 -10.16
C LEU A 192 -6.95 0.86 -11.62
N THR A 193 -6.10 -0.01 -12.18
CA THR A 193 -6.31 -0.55 -13.54
C THR A 193 -7.35 -1.67 -13.55
N LEU A 194 -7.63 -2.27 -12.39
CA LEU A 194 -8.64 -3.30 -12.23
C LEU A 194 -10.02 -2.66 -12.20
N ARG A 195 -10.99 -3.27 -12.90
CA ARG A 195 -12.39 -2.80 -12.88
C ARG A 195 -13.05 -2.98 -11.50
N HIS A 196 -12.62 -3.98 -10.75
CA HIS A 196 -13.13 -4.29 -9.41
C HIS A 196 -11.98 -4.86 -8.57
N CYS A 197 -11.84 -4.40 -7.33
CA CYS A 197 -11.07 -5.13 -6.31
C CYS A 197 -12.02 -6.10 -5.58
N VAL A 198 -12.25 -7.26 -6.19
CA VAL A 198 -13.08 -8.30 -5.57
C VAL A 198 -12.35 -8.80 -4.32
N GLY A 199 -12.93 -8.59 -3.14
CA GLY A 199 -12.32 -8.94 -1.85
C GLY A 199 -11.82 -7.75 -1.02
N CYS A 200 -11.64 -6.57 -1.62
CA CYS A 200 -11.32 -5.36 -0.88
C CYS A 200 -12.49 -4.94 0.03
N GLN A 201 -12.22 -4.81 1.33
CA GLN A 201 -13.23 -4.46 2.33
C GLN A 201 -12.59 -3.97 3.63
N PHE A 202 -13.35 -3.17 4.40
CA PHE A 202 -13.09 -2.96 5.82
C PHE A 202 -13.79 -4.05 6.63
N TYR A 203 -13.08 -4.64 7.59
CA TYR A 203 -13.61 -5.73 8.41
C TYR A 203 -13.41 -5.50 9.91
N ARG A 204 -12.62 -4.52 10.32
CA ARG A 204 -12.43 -4.13 11.73
C ARG A 204 -12.63 -2.63 11.86
N ALA A 205 -13.33 -2.23 12.91
CA ALA A 205 -13.62 -0.84 13.19
C ALA A 205 -13.62 -0.59 14.70
N GLU A 206 -12.79 0.33 15.14
CA GLU A 206 -12.60 0.67 16.54
C GLU A 206 -12.64 2.19 16.71
N GLY A 207 -13.57 2.66 17.54
CA GLY A 207 -13.71 4.09 17.81
C GLY A 207 -12.62 4.67 18.71
N ARG A 208 -12.70 5.98 18.98
CA ARG A 208 -11.76 6.67 19.88
C ARG A 208 -11.94 6.34 21.36
N GLY A 209 -13.07 5.74 21.73
CA GLY A 209 -13.40 5.50 23.14
C GLY A 209 -13.34 6.78 23.97
N GLN A 210 -12.80 6.68 25.18
CA GLN A 210 -12.52 7.83 26.05
C GLN A 210 -11.02 8.16 26.08
N TYR A 211 -10.27 7.74 25.06
CA TYR A 211 -8.81 7.81 25.05
C TYR A 211 -8.25 8.87 24.09
N TRP A 212 -9.02 9.28 23.09
CA TRP A 212 -8.69 10.40 22.21
C TRP A 212 -9.84 11.40 22.13
N ASP A 213 -9.49 12.68 21.94
CA ASP A 213 -10.46 13.76 21.72
C ASP A 213 -11.03 13.76 20.28
N SER A 214 -11.88 14.74 19.97
CA SER A 214 -12.48 14.91 18.64
C SER A 214 -11.47 15.22 17.53
N GLU A 215 -10.34 15.82 17.86
CA GLU A 215 -9.25 16.12 16.92
C GLU A 215 -8.32 14.91 16.73
N GLY A 216 -8.48 13.86 17.54
CA GLY A 216 -7.64 12.67 17.53
C GLY A 216 -6.39 12.82 18.40
N ASN A 217 -6.32 13.80 19.30
CA ASN A 217 -5.22 13.89 20.26
C ASN A 217 -5.46 12.95 21.44
N HIS A 218 -4.40 12.29 21.91
CA HIS A 218 -4.49 11.37 23.03
C HIS A 218 -4.77 12.14 24.34
N ILE A 219 -5.75 11.65 25.11
CA ILE A 219 -6.12 12.20 26.41
C ILE A 219 -5.06 11.78 27.42
N LYS A 220 -4.59 12.74 28.22
CA LYS A 220 -3.55 12.48 29.21
C LYS A 220 -3.95 11.34 30.16
N ASP A 221 -3.01 10.43 30.40
CA ASP A 221 -3.14 9.28 31.30
C ASP A 221 -4.18 8.21 30.86
N ALA A 222 -4.74 8.32 29.65
CA ALA A 222 -5.60 7.28 29.07
C ALA A 222 -4.78 6.07 28.56
N SER A 223 -5.46 4.93 28.36
CA SER A 223 -4.85 3.74 27.72
C SER A 223 -4.77 3.94 26.21
N TYR A 224 -3.71 3.43 25.58
CA TYR A 224 -3.55 3.41 24.11
C TYR A 224 -4.36 2.29 23.41
N GLY A 225 -5.43 1.83 24.06
CA GLY A 225 -6.35 0.83 23.53
C GLY A 225 -6.33 -0.52 24.26
N PRO A 226 -7.18 -1.46 23.81
CA PRO A 226 -8.29 -1.23 22.87
C PRO A 226 -9.42 -0.37 23.50
N PRO A 227 -10.18 0.40 22.68
CA PRO A 227 -10.06 0.50 21.23
C PRO A 227 -8.85 1.31 20.75
N PHE A 228 -8.39 1.06 19.52
CA PHE A 228 -7.22 1.69 18.89
C PHE A 228 -7.55 2.81 17.90
N ALA A 229 -8.78 3.34 17.87
CA ALA A 229 -9.16 4.46 17.01
C ALA A 229 -8.80 4.27 15.51
N LEU A 230 -9.24 3.18 14.88
CA LEU A 230 -8.92 2.86 13.50
C LEU A 230 -10.05 2.13 12.77
N ILE A 231 -10.06 2.21 11.45
CA ILE A 231 -10.71 1.21 10.59
C ILE A 231 -9.63 0.42 9.86
N GLN A 232 -9.77 -0.90 9.84
CA GLN A 232 -8.82 -1.82 9.23
C GLN A 232 -9.51 -2.64 8.13
N GLY A 233 -8.81 -2.80 7.03
CA GLY A 233 -9.28 -3.51 5.85
C GLY A 233 -8.17 -4.28 5.15
N ILE A 234 -8.50 -4.83 3.99
CA ILE A 234 -7.59 -5.57 3.12
C ILE A 234 -7.63 -4.99 1.72
N LEU A 235 -6.45 -4.82 1.11
CA LEU A 235 -6.28 -4.42 -0.29
C LEU A 235 -5.66 -5.58 -1.06
N GLU A 236 -6.41 -6.66 -1.23
CA GLU A 236 -6.02 -7.78 -2.09
C GLU A 236 -7.16 -8.09 -3.05
N ALA A 237 -6.90 -7.92 -4.36
CA ALA A 237 -7.87 -8.21 -5.40
C ALA A 237 -7.81 -9.70 -5.77
N GLN A 238 -8.96 -10.36 -5.78
CA GLN A 238 -9.07 -11.76 -6.17
C GLN A 238 -8.42 -12.01 -7.55
N GLY A 239 -7.56 -13.02 -7.62
CA GLY A 239 -6.84 -13.39 -8.85
C GLY A 239 -5.57 -12.56 -9.12
N THR A 240 -5.23 -11.60 -8.26
CA THR A 240 -3.99 -10.83 -8.31
C THR A 240 -3.22 -11.08 -7.01
N PRO A 241 -2.24 -12.01 -6.98
CA PRO A 241 -1.52 -12.35 -5.76
C PRO A 241 -0.84 -11.11 -5.17
N PHE A 242 -1.10 -10.82 -3.90
CA PHE A 242 -0.37 -9.76 -3.22
C PHE A 242 1.08 -10.17 -2.97
N LYS A 243 2.01 -9.24 -3.20
CA LYS A 243 3.42 -9.41 -2.86
C LYS A 243 3.74 -8.52 -1.67
N ASN A 244 4.35 -9.09 -0.64
CA ASN A 244 4.78 -8.37 0.55
C ASN A 244 5.51 -7.07 0.18
N MET A 245 5.03 -5.96 0.74
CA MET A 245 5.63 -4.65 0.55
C MET A 245 6.93 -4.53 1.34
N PRO A 246 7.97 -3.92 0.77
CA PRO A 246 9.14 -3.52 1.54
C PRO A 246 8.74 -2.47 2.58
N THR A 247 9.51 -2.36 3.66
CA THR A 247 9.37 -1.22 4.58
C THR A 247 9.85 0.05 3.89
N GLU A 248 8.98 1.06 3.81
CA GLU A 248 9.28 2.35 3.20
C GLU A 248 9.36 3.44 4.29
N ALA A 249 9.00 4.69 3.99
CA ALA A 249 8.96 5.72 5.02
C ALA A 249 7.89 5.40 6.07
N CYS A 250 8.28 5.45 7.34
CA CYS A 250 7.40 5.19 8.47
C CYS A 250 7.26 6.45 9.35
N PRO A 251 6.56 7.50 8.88
CA PRO A 251 6.32 8.67 9.71
C PRO A 251 5.40 8.34 10.88
N THR A 252 5.36 9.22 11.88
CA THR A 252 4.39 9.12 12.97
C THR A 252 2.97 9.10 12.44
N ILE A 253 2.16 8.15 12.91
CA ILE A 253 0.76 8.02 12.52
C ILE A 253 -0.04 9.21 13.06
N ARG A 254 -0.68 9.92 12.13
CA ARG A 254 -1.62 11.02 12.38
C ARG A 254 -3.04 10.60 12.03
N ARG A 255 -4.03 11.30 12.57
CA ARG A 255 -5.43 11.18 12.13
C ARG A 255 -5.50 11.31 10.60
N GLY A 256 -6.15 10.34 9.96
CA GLY A 256 -6.27 10.23 8.50
C GLY A 256 -5.14 9.46 7.81
N SER A 257 -4.06 9.08 8.51
CA SER A 257 -2.97 8.29 7.88
C SER A 257 -3.50 6.95 7.38
N VAL A 258 -3.06 6.55 6.18
CA VAL A 258 -3.32 5.24 5.58
C VAL A 258 -2.02 4.46 5.52
N ALA A 259 -1.98 3.31 6.18
CA ALA A 259 -0.75 2.57 6.38
C ALA A 259 -0.95 1.05 6.32
N TRP A 260 0.09 0.34 5.92
CA TRP A 260 0.10 -1.13 5.94
C TRP A 260 0.23 -1.66 7.36
N ILE A 261 -0.39 -2.81 7.61
CA ILE A 261 -0.11 -3.65 8.79
C ILE A 261 0.96 -4.65 8.35
N GLY A 262 2.13 -4.61 8.98
CA GLY A 262 3.28 -5.40 8.54
C GLY A 262 3.66 -5.05 7.09
N SER A 263 3.72 -6.08 6.23
CA SER A 263 4.01 -5.92 4.80
C SER A 263 2.76 -5.89 3.92
N GLY A 264 1.56 -5.72 4.49
CA GLY A 264 0.26 -5.88 3.80
C GLY A 264 -0.12 -7.35 3.56
N PRO A 265 -1.27 -7.63 2.92
CA PRO A 265 -2.20 -6.69 2.26
C PRO A 265 -3.18 -5.99 3.22
N GLU A 266 -3.13 -6.30 4.51
CA GLU A 266 -3.93 -5.59 5.50
C GLU A 266 -3.43 -4.16 5.68
N PHE A 267 -4.36 -3.23 5.79
CA PHE A 267 -4.08 -1.81 6.00
C PHE A 267 -5.05 -1.22 7.02
N PHE A 268 -4.71 -0.05 7.54
CA PHE A 268 -5.63 0.73 8.37
C PHE A 268 -5.68 2.20 7.94
N ILE A 269 -6.81 2.83 8.27
CA ILE A 269 -6.99 4.27 8.29
C ILE A 269 -7.12 4.68 9.75
N SER A 270 -6.22 5.55 10.20
CA SER A 270 -6.24 6.00 11.60
C SER A 270 -7.26 7.11 11.82
N LEU A 271 -8.03 7.00 12.89
CA LEU A 271 -8.96 8.03 13.36
C LEU A 271 -8.33 8.94 14.40
N ALA A 272 -7.09 8.70 14.83
CA ALA A 272 -6.40 9.45 15.86
C ALA A 272 -4.89 9.60 15.60
N ASN A 273 -4.21 10.37 16.44
CA ASN A 273 -2.76 10.49 16.43
C ASN A 273 -2.18 9.39 17.32
N HIS A 274 -1.25 8.60 16.78
CA HIS A 274 -0.57 7.52 17.49
C HIS A 274 0.94 7.77 17.53
N GLY A 275 1.39 8.50 18.55
CA GLY A 275 2.81 8.74 18.80
C GLY A 275 3.52 7.50 19.35
N GLU A 276 2.80 6.67 20.09
CA GLU A 276 3.27 5.46 20.76
C GLU A 276 3.64 4.35 19.77
N TRP A 277 3.01 4.33 18.60
CA TRP A 277 3.35 3.38 17.52
C TRP A 277 4.67 3.71 16.83
N LYS A 278 5.26 4.88 17.11
CA LYS A 278 6.55 5.31 16.56
C LYS A 278 6.57 5.17 15.02
N ASN A 279 7.73 4.82 14.47
CA ASN A 279 7.98 4.67 13.03
C ASN A 279 7.79 3.21 12.57
N SER A 280 6.70 2.55 13.01
CA SER A 280 6.52 1.11 12.80
C SER A 280 5.75 0.73 11.53
N TYR A 281 5.04 1.68 10.93
CA TYR A 281 4.13 1.41 9.82
C TYR A 281 4.49 2.24 8.59
N THR A 282 4.53 1.60 7.43
CA THR A 282 4.70 2.29 6.14
C THR A 282 3.43 3.06 5.81
N VAL A 283 3.52 4.39 5.76
CA VAL A 283 2.40 5.28 5.42
C VAL A 283 2.46 5.61 3.94
N PHE A 284 1.46 5.16 3.19
CA PHE A 284 1.41 5.36 1.73
C PHE A 284 0.40 6.43 1.29
N GLY A 285 -0.40 6.95 2.21
CA GLY A 285 -1.30 8.05 1.93
C GLY A 285 -1.98 8.61 3.17
N SER A 286 -2.91 9.53 2.93
CA SER A 286 -3.78 10.12 3.94
C SER A 286 -5.17 10.40 3.38
N VAL A 287 -6.21 10.16 4.17
CA VAL A 287 -7.57 10.60 3.87
C VAL A 287 -7.64 12.13 3.91
N LEU A 288 -8.34 12.74 2.96
CA LEU A 288 -8.62 14.16 2.99
C LEU A 288 -9.51 14.52 4.20
N ALA A 289 -9.31 15.71 4.76
CA ALA A 289 -9.94 16.09 6.02
C ALA A 289 -11.48 16.08 5.95
N GLU A 290 -12.02 16.50 4.81
CA GLU A 290 -13.45 16.53 4.50
C GLU A 290 -14.11 15.15 4.48
N ASP A 291 -13.37 14.07 4.21
CA ASP A 291 -13.94 12.71 4.12
C ASP A 291 -13.79 11.92 5.41
N MET A 292 -13.13 12.47 6.43
CA MET A 292 -12.91 11.76 7.70
C MET A 292 -14.22 11.40 8.40
N GLU A 293 -15.30 12.15 8.16
CA GLU A 293 -16.64 11.81 8.67
C GLU A 293 -17.15 10.45 8.17
N ILE A 294 -16.73 10.01 6.98
CA ILE A 294 -17.12 8.72 6.42
C ILE A 294 -16.45 7.60 7.23
N ALA A 295 -15.16 7.74 7.55
CA ALA A 295 -14.45 6.77 8.38
C ALA A 295 -15.00 6.73 9.81
N GLU A 296 -15.36 7.89 10.37
CA GLU A 296 -16.01 7.98 11.68
C GLU A 296 -17.40 7.33 11.70
N LYS A 297 -18.16 7.44 10.60
CA LYS A 297 -19.46 6.76 10.43
C LYS A 297 -19.31 5.23 10.39
N ILE A 298 -18.30 4.71 9.70
CA ILE A 298 -18.05 3.25 9.62
C ILE A 298 -17.78 2.66 11.02
N VAL A 299 -17.11 3.41 11.90
CA VAL A 299 -16.84 2.98 13.28
C VAL A 299 -18.10 2.81 14.15
N GLN A 300 -19.22 3.42 13.77
CA GLN A 300 -20.49 3.30 14.51
C GLN A 300 -21.28 2.03 14.13
N PHE A 301 -20.80 1.23 13.18
CA PHE A 301 -21.50 0.02 12.76
C PHE A 301 -21.40 -1.10 13.80
N PRO A 302 -22.37 -2.04 13.81
CA PRO A 302 -22.33 -3.18 14.71
C PRO A 302 -21.04 -3.98 14.58
N THR A 303 -20.39 -4.25 15.72
CA THR A 303 -19.18 -5.06 15.83
C THR A 303 -19.37 -6.19 16.81
N LYS A 304 -18.73 -7.33 16.53
CA LYS A 304 -18.50 -8.42 17.48
C LYS A 304 -17.09 -8.32 18.06
N SER A 305 -16.94 -8.68 19.33
CA SER A 305 -15.62 -8.82 19.95
C SER A 305 -14.93 -10.08 19.42
N ASP A 306 -13.63 -9.97 19.17
CA ASP A 306 -12.75 -11.09 18.84
C ASP A 306 -11.39 -10.90 19.55
N VAL A 307 -10.53 -11.91 19.54
CA VAL A 307 -9.20 -11.86 20.19
C VAL A 307 -8.10 -12.22 19.19
N TRP A 308 -7.25 -11.26 18.85
CA TRP A 308 -6.12 -11.47 17.95
C TRP A 308 -4.82 -11.25 18.72
N ASN A 309 -3.93 -12.23 18.75
CA ASN A 309 -2.66 -12.16 19.47
C ASN A 309 -2.82 -11.71 20.94
N ASN A 310 -3.83 -12.23 21.63
CA ASN A 310 -4.21 -11.86 23.01
C ASN A 310 -4.70 -10.41 23.20
N ILE A 311 -5.08 -9.72 22.13
CA ILE A 311 -5.65 -8.38 22.15
C ILE A 311 -7.12 -8.45 21.74
N ASN A 312 -8.01 -7.87 22.56
CA ASN A 312 -9.42 -7.74 22.21
C ASN A 312 -9.58 -6.74 21.06
N VAL A 313 -10.29 -7.14 20.01
CA VAL A 313 -10.56 -6.31 18.83
C VAL A 313 -12.04 -6.27 18.51
N SER A 314 -12.48 -5.19 17.85
CA SER A 314 -13.87 -5.01 17.40
C SER A 314 -13.98 -5.27 15.89
N VAL A 315 -14.50 -6.44 15.53
CA VAL A 315 -14.68 -6.88 14.14
C VAL A 315 -16.07 -6.50 13.68
N LEU A 316 -16.20 -5.88 12.50
CA LEU A 316 -17.49 -5.56 11.91
C LEU A 316 -18.31 -6.84 11.72
N GLU A 317 -19.58 -6.83 12.13
CA GLU A 317 -20.49 -7.96 11.92
C GLU A 317 -20.70 -8.23 10.42
N LYS A 318 -20.81 -7.15 9.65
CA LYS A 318 -20.84 -7.15 8.18
C LYS A 318 -19.65 -6.32 7.67
N PRO A 319 -18.69 -6.92 6.97
CA PRO A 319 -17.63 -6.17 6.32
C PRO A 319 -18.20 -5.11 5.35
N VAL A 320 -17.52 -3.98 5.23
CA VAL A 320 -17.88 -2.89 4.32
C VAL A 320 -17.04 -3.04 3.05
N PRO A 321 -17.62 -3.47 1.91
CA PRO A 321 -16.90 -3.56 0.65
C PRO A 321 -16.39 -2.19 0.21
N LEU A 322 -15.21 -2.16 -0.41
CA LEU A 322 -14.65 -0.94 -0.98
C LEU A 322 -14.18 -1.15 -2.42
N ILE A 323 -14.29 -0.11 -3.23
CA ILE A 323 -13.82 -0.06 -4.60
C ILE A 323 -12.77 1.04 -4.72
N LEU A 324 -11.58 0.67 -5.19
CA LEU A 324 -10.55 1.63 -5.58
C LEU A 324 -10.89 2.23 -6.93
N GLN A 325 -10.96 3.55 -7.01
CA GLN A 325 -11.27 4.26 -8.24
C GLN A 325 -10.52 5.57 -8.39
N ARG A 326 -10.48 6.06 -9.63
CA ARG A 326 -10.01 7.42 -9.92
C ARG A 326 -11.12 8.42 -9.63
N ILE A 327 -10.74 9.58 -9.10
CA ILE A 327 -11.67 10.68 -8.91
C ILE A 327 -12.02 11.27 -10.27
N LYS A 328 -13.32 11.41 -10.57
CA LYS A 328 -13.77 12.15 -11.74
C LYS A 328 -13.42 13.62 -11.53
N LYS A 329 -12.49 14.16 -12.31
CA LYS A 329 -12.29 15.61 -12.38
C LYS A 329 -13.64 16.23 -12.76
N ARG A 330 -14.22 17.05 -11.88
CA ARG A 330 -15.44 17.79 -12.23
C ARG A 330 -15.07 18.73 -13.37
N LEU A 331 -15.87 18.73 -14.44
CA LEU A 331 -15.66 19.50 -15.67
C LEU A 331 -15.58 21.03 -15.45
N GLY A 332 -15.81 21.53 -14.22
CA GLY A 332 -15.82 22.94 -13.84
C GLY A 332 -14.43 23.58 -13.72
N ASP A 333 -13.38 22.80 -13.48
CA ASP A 333 -12.00 23.33 -13.32
C ASP A 333 -11.29 23.60 -14.65
N LEU A 334 -11.90 23.24 -15.79
CA LEU A 334 -11.38 23.58 -17.12
C LEU A 334 -11.82 24.96 -17.60
N ASN A 335 -12.84 25.56 -16.98
CA ASN A 335 -13.42 26.83 -17.42
C ASN A 335 -12.86 28.07 -16.72
N SER A 336 -11.99 27.92 -15.71
CA SER A 336 -11.32 29.06 -15.06
C SER A 336 -10.08 29.56 -15.81
N ASN A 337 -9.62 28.86 -16.86
CA ASN A 337 -8.47 29.28 -17.67
C ASN A 337 -8.84 29.78 -19.09
N VAL A 338 -10.12 30.12 -19.33
CA VAL A 338 -10.54 30.75 -20.58
C VAL A 338 -11.47 31.94 -20.30
N LYS A 339 -10.90 33.11 -19.96
CA LYS A 339 -11.06 34.39 -20.69
C LYS A 339 -10.60 35.64 -19.91
N SER A 340 -10.42 36.70 -20.72
CA SER A 340 -10.23 38.15 -20.50
C SER A 340 -8.81 38.59 -20.14
N GLU A 341 -8.03 39.29 -20.98
CA GLU A 341 -8.24 39.98 -22.27
C GLU A 341 -7.00 39.84 -23.17
#